data_AF-A0A1V2RQ67-F1
#
_entry.id   AF-A0A1V2RQ67-F1
#
_cell.length_a   1.000
_cell.length_b   1.000
_cell.length_c   1.000
_cell.angle_alpha   90.00
_cell.angle_beta   90.00
_cell.angle_gamma   90.00
#
_symmetry.space_group_name_H-M   'P 1'
#
loop_
_entity.id
_entity.type
_entity.pdbx_description
1 polymer ?
#
loop_
_entity_poly.entity_id
_entity_poly.type
_entity_poly.pdbx_seq_one_letter_code
_entity_poly.pdbx_strand_id
1 'polypeptide(L)'
;MSPVDLAPEEEPAHGPRPVRDPATERLHRLAAQVRDELAGAGLGGAAVRVARGGVDVAWPGTCCPAGAQRLLAAAGFEPVAVDGVLRVTGRVRGDVRLRPLDEALLRRLLAAAVADADPLDVMPPVAGPPGWTRERREAFVRFHRSRSLSARPVESTYAIVLTGPDGAGGAGGASGVVGAARLAPVAEEPGSVEAGVWLGRSVRGAGVGGAVLRQLAGIARAGGAVRMVAETTPDNIASQRILSALCASVTRHDNAVTARLGLGHAPS
;
A
#
# COMPACT_ATOMS: atom_id res chain seq x y z
N MET A 1 -59.75 -17.17 -46.16
CA MET A 1 -59.03 -17.34 -44.88
C MET A 1 -57.69 -16.65 -45.05
N SER A 2 -57.55 -15.45 -44.48
CA SER A 2 -56.27 -14.74 -44.35
C SER A 2 -55.89 -14.72 -42.87
N PRO A 3 -54.61 -14.91 -42.51
CA PRO A 3 -54.20 -14.89 -41.11
C PRO A 3 -54.19 -13.45 -40.59
N VAL A 4 -54.71 -13.28 -39.37
CA VAL A 4 -54.62 -12.03 -38.60
C VAL A 4 -53.23 -11.98 -37.98
N ASP A 5 -52.44 -10.99 -38.37
CA ASP A 5 -51.15 -10.67 -37.76
C ASP A 5 -51.36 -10.20 -36.31
N LEU A 6 -50.88 -10.98 -35.35
CA LEU A 6 -50.77 -10.55 -33.96
C LEU A 6 -49.47 -9.76 -33.82
N ALA A 7 -49.59 -8.45 -33.58
CA ALA A 7 -48.46 -7.60 -33.25
C ALA A 7 -47.75 -8.12 -31.98
N PRO A 8 -46.41 -8.05 -31.91
CA PRO A 8 -45.68 -8.47 -30.72
C PRO A 8 -45.92 -7.47 -29.58
N GLU A 9 -46.19 -8.00 -28.38
CA GLU A 9 -46.25 -7.20 -27.16
C GLU A 9 -44.89 -6.52 -26.92
N GLU A 10 -44.89 -5.19 -26.82
CA GLU A 10 -43.70 -4.42 -26.46
C GLU A 10 -43.27 -4.79 -25.03
N GLU A 11 -42.12 -5.46 -24.90
CA GLU A 11 -41.43 -5.60 -23.62
C GLU A 11 -41.15 -4.22 -23.01
N PRO A 12 -41.46 -4.00 -21.72
CA PRO A 12 -41.18 -2.72 -21.09
C PRO A 12 -39.66 -2.47 -21.10
N ALA A 13 -39.28 -1.41 -21.80
CA ALA A 13 -37.91 -0.93 -21.89
C ALA A 13 -37.26 -0.91 -20.49
N HIS A 14 -36.24 -1.75 -20.30
CA HIS A 14 -35.37 -1.69 -19.13
C HIS A 14 -34.69 -0.32 -19.12
N GLY A 15 -35.29 0.62 -18.37
CA GLY A 15 -34.70 1.93 -18.12
C GLY A 15 -33.26 1.79 -17.62
N PRO A 16 -32.41 2.81 -17.88
CA PRO A 16 -31.00 2.76 -17.49
C PRO A 16 -30.90 2.44 -16.00
N ARG A 17 -30.15 1.37 -15.67
CA ARG A 17 -29.89 1.00 -14.27
C ARG A 17 -29.38 2.23 -13.53
N PRO A 18 -29.93 2.56 -12.35
CA PRO A 18 -29.51 3.74 -11.61
C PRO A 18 -27.99 3.65 -11.34
N VAL A 19 -27.27 4.66 -11.80
CA VAL A 19 -25.84 4.83 -11.50
C VAL A 19 -25.74 4.96 -9.98
N ARG A 20 -25.01 4.03 -9.35
CA ARG A 20 -24.83 4.06 -7.89
C ARG A 20 -24.09 5.34 -7.50
N ASP A 21 -24.55 5.99 -6.43
CA ASP A 21 -23.89 7.15 -5.84
C ASP A 21 -22.40 6.83 -5.53
N PRO A 22 -21.44 7.68 -5.98
CA PRO A 22 -20.01 7.48 -5.74
C PRO A 22 -19.62 7.30 -4.26
N ALA A 23 -20.34 7.94 -3.34
CA ALA A 23 -20.08 7.77 -1.91
C ALA A 23 -20.45 6.36 -1.43
N THR A 24 -21.59 5.84 -1.90
CA THR A 24 -22.04 4.47 -1.64
C THR A 24 -21.06 3.45 -2.24
N GLU A 25 -20.57 3.66 -3.46
CA GLU A 25 -19.56 2.79 -4.09
C GLU A 25 -18.22 2.80 -3.33
N ARG A 26 -17.81 3.96 -2.79
CA ARG A 26 -16.63 4.06 -1.91
C ARG A 26 -16.77 3.21 -0.65
N LEU A 27 -17.94 3.23 -0.01
CA LEU A 27 -18.19 2.41 1.18
C LEU A 27 -18.23 0.92 0.88
N HIS A 28 -18.78 0.50 -0.26
CA HIS A 28 -18.73 -0.90 -0.69
C HIS A 28 -17.30 -1.39 -0.95
N ARG A 29 -16.44 -0.56 -1.57
CA ARG A 29 -15.02 -0.86 -1.75
C ARG A 29 -14.29 -0.96 -0.41
N LEU A 30 -14.55 -0.04 0.52
CA LEU A 30 -14.01 -0.10 1.88
C LEU A 30 -14.44 -1.39 2.60
N ALA A 31 -15.71 -1.78 2.48
CA ALA A 31 -16.24 -3.00 3.09
C ALA A 31 -15.64 -4.28 2.49
N ALA A 32 -15.29 -4.30 1.21
CA ALA A 32 -14.55 -5.41 0.61
C ALA A 32 -13.13 -5.51 1.19
N GLN A 33 -12.41 -4.39 1.26
CA GLN A 33 -11.05 -4.34 1.81
C GLN A 33 -10.99 -4.75 3.28
N VAL A 34 -11.98 -4.35 4.09
CA VAL A 34 -12.07 -4.76 5.50
C VAL A 34 -12.32 -6.28 5.60
N ARG A 35 -13.15 -6.85 4.74
CA ARG A 35 -13.41 -8.30 4.72
C ARG A 35 -12.16 -9.10 4.36
N ASP A 36 -11.46 -8.70 3.30
CA ASP A 36 -10.24 -9.39 2.85
C ASP A 36 -9.19 -9.42 3.96
N GLU A 37 -9.05 -8.31 4.69
CA GLU A 37 -8.05 -8.20 5.74
C GLU A 37 -8.40 -8.99 7.00
N LEU A 38 -9.68 -9.03 7.38
CA LEU A 38 -10.14 -9.90 8.46
C LEU A 38 -10.01 -11.37 8.08
N ALA A 39 -10.31 -11.74 6.83
CA ALA A 39 -10.17 -13.10 6.34
C ALA A 39 -8.70 -13.57 6.37
N GLY A 40 -7.77 -12.75 5.85
CA GLY A 40 -6.33 -13.05 5.87
C GLY A 40 -5.73 -13.19 7.27
N ALA A 41 -6.39 -12.63 8.29
CA ALA A 41 -6.00 -12.72 9.70
C ALA A 41 -6.69 -13.86 10.48
N GLY A 42 -7.49 -14.71 9.82
CA GLY A 42 -8.25 -15.77 10.48
C GLY A 42 -9.46 -15.26 11.29
N LEU A 43 -9.92 -14.03 11.05
CA LEU A 43 -11.04 -13.38 11.73
C LEU A 43 -12.32 -13.31 10.87
N GLY A 44 -12.46 -14.22 9.89
CA GLY A 44 -13.54 -14.24 8.90
C GLY A 44 -14.96 -14.44 9.43
N GLY A 45 -15.15 -14.72 10.73
CA GLY A 45 -16.47 -14.83 11.38
C GLY A 45 -17.17 -13.49 11.63
N ALA A 46 -16.56 -12.37 11.25
CA ALA A 46 -17.12 -11.03 11.41
C ALA A 46 -18.21 -10.74 10.38
N ALA A 47 -19.34 -10.18 10.82
CA ALA A 47 -20.30 -9.55 9.94
C ALA A 47 -19.82 -8.14 9.57
N VAL A 48 -19.57 -7.91 8.27
CA VAL A 48 -19.17 -6.60 7.72
C VAL A 48 -20.33 -6.00 6.93
N ARG A 49 -20.83 -4.82 7.33
CA ARG A 49 -21.97 -4.15 6.70
C ARG A 49 -21.65 -2.70 6.36
N VAL A 50 -22.11 -2.24 5.20
CA VAL A 50 -22.09 -0.82 4.87
C VAL A 50 -23.18 -0.12 5.70
N ALA A 51 -22.78 0.91 6.44
CA ALA A 51 -23.66 1.71 7.28
C ALA A 51 -23.53 3.19 6.88
N ARG A 52 -24.43 4.03 7.40
CA ARG A 52 -24.36 5.49 7.16
C ARG A 52 -23.06 6.03 7.76
N GLY A 53 -22.18 6.56 6.89
CA GLY A 53 -20.91 7.17 7.31
C GLY A 53 -19.75 6.20 7.56
N GLY A 54 -19.89 4.89 7.24
CA GLY A 54 -18.79 3.96 7.42
C GLY A 54 -19.15 2.49 7.15
N VAL A 55 -18.26 1.61 7.60
CA VAL A 55 -18.42 0.16 7.55
C VAL A 55 -18.42 -0.37 8.97
N ASP A 56 -19.47 -1.09 9.34
CA ASP A 56 -19.63 -1.70 10.65
C ASP A 56 -19.15 -3.15 10.62
N VAL A 57 -18.30 -3.51 11.57
CA VAL A 57 -17.76 -4.85 11.77
C VAL A 57 -18.19 -5.34 13.15
N ALA A 58 -18.93 -6.44 13.18
CA ALA A 58 -19.44 -7.04 14.42
C ALA A 58 -19.20 -8.55 14.44
N TRP A 59 -18.96 -9.12 15.62
CA TRP A 59 -18.86 -10.57 15.81
C TRP A 59 -20.11 -11.10 16.51
N PRO A 60 -20.67 -12.25 16.07
CA PRO A 60 -21.78 -12.88 16.77
C PRO A 60 -21.38 -13.22 18.22
N GLY A 61 -22.19 -12.81 19.19
CA GLY A 61 -22.10 -13.27 20.58
C GLY A 61 -20.86 -12.81 21.38
N THR A 62 -20.07 -11.87 20.88
CA THR A 62 -18.87 -11.36 21.58
C THR A 62 -18.71 -9.85 21.41
N CYS A 63 -18.11 -9.20 22.41
CA CYS A 63 -17.65 -7.82 22.29
C CYS A 63 -16.49 -7.74 21.29
N CYS A 64 -16.34 -6.60 20.60
CA CYS A 64 -15.29 -6.37 19.61
C CYS A 64 -13.93 -6.91 20.10
N PRO A 65 -13.31 -7.86 19.38
CA PRO A 65 -11.99 -8.34 19.76
C PRO A 65 -11.03 -7.15 19.70
N ALA A 66 -10.42 -6.78 20.83
CA ALA A 66 -9.39 -5.74 20.85
C ALA A 66 -8.24 -6.03 19.86
N GLY A 67 -8.03 -7.32 19.54
CA GLY A 67 -7.14 -7.76 18.48
C GLY A 67 -7.56 -7.30 17.07
N ALA A 68 -8.85 -7.30 16.74
CA ALA A 68 -9.36 -6.87 15.44
C ALA A 68 -9.20 -5.36 15.22
N GLN A 69 -9.43 -4.54 16.25
CA GLN A 69 -9.16 -3.11 16.19
C GLN A 69 -7.67 -2.83 15.90
N ARG A 70 -6.77 -3.50 16.62
CA ARG A 70 -5.32 -3.37 16.40
C ARG A 70 -4.90 -3.84 15.01
N LEU A 71 -5.45 -4.95 14.55
CA LEU A 71 -5.22 -5.47 13.20
C LEU A 71 -5.62 -4.46 12.12
N LEU A 72 -6.85 -3.95 12.20
CA LEU A 72 -7.37 -3.02 11.19
C LEU A 72 -6.62 -1.68 11.23
N ALA A 73 -6.27 -1.18 12.41
CA ALA A 73 -5.43 0.00 12.54
C ALA A 73 -4.01 -0.23 11.95
N ALA A 74 -3.43 -1.41 12.19
CA ALA A 74 -2.15 -1.82 11.59
C ALA A 74 -2.24 -1.99 10.07
N ALA A 75 -3.41 -2.38 9.54
CA ALA A 75 -3.70 -2.40 8.11
C ALA A 75 -4.07 -1.02 7.53
N GLY A 76 -4.00 0.03 8.37
CA GLY A 76 -4.20 1.41 7.97
C GLY A 76 -5.66 1.82 7.86
N PHE A 77 -6.60 1.04 8.37
CA PHE A 77 -7.97 1.49 8.55
C PHE A 77 -8.06 2.46 9.75
N GLU A 78 -9.16 3.21 9.82
CA GLU A 78 -9.49 4.05 10.97
C GLU A 78 -10.64 3.41 11.77
N PRO A 79 -10.36 2.36 12.57
CA PRO A 79 -11.39 1.67 13.34
C PRO A 79 -11.67 2.38 14.67
N VAL A 80 -12.95 2.59 14.95
CA VAL A 80 -13.46 3.12 16.24
C VAL A 80 -14.42 2.10 16.83
N ALA A 81 -14.17 1.67 18.07
CA ALA A 81 -15.11 0.83 18.80
C ALA A 81 -16.28 1.68 19.32
N VAL A 82 -17.51 1.33 18.95
CA VAL A 82 -18.75 1.98 19.38
C VAL A 82 -19.76 0.87 19.70
N ASP A 83 -20.22 0.80 20.95
CA ASP A 83 -21.26 -0.13 21.41
C ASP A 83 -21.04 -1.60 21.00
N GLY A 84 -19.79 -2.07 21.12
CA GLY A 84 -19.43 -3.46 20.77
C GLY A 84 -19.23 -3.72 19.27
N VAL A 85 -19.44 -2.72 18.41
CA VAL A 85 -19.18 -2.76 16.97
C VAL A 85 -17.92 -1.97 16.65
N LEU A 86 -17.12 -2.45 15.72
CA LEU A 86 -16.01 -1.69 15.17
C LEU A 86 -16.45 -0.94 13.92
N ARG A 87 -16.47 0.39 13.98
CA ARG A 87 -16.79 1.25 12.85
C ARG A 87 -15.52 1.68 12.13
N VAL A 88 -15.45 1.40 10.84
CA VAL A 88 -14.36 1.82 9.95
C VAL A 88 -14.88 2.93 9.06
N THR A 89 -14.40 4.16 9.27
CA THR A 89 -14.82 5.35 8.51
C THR A 89 -13.98 5.58 7.26
N GLY A 90 -12.81 4.96 7.19
CA GLY A 90 -11.89 5.12 6.08
C GLY A 90 -10.62 4.30 6.23
N ARG A 91 -9.69 4.60 5.32
CA ARG A 91 -8.32 4.09 5.35
C ARG A 91 -7.38 5.30 5.35
N VAL A 92 -6.44 5.30 6.29
CA VAL A 92 -5.28 6.20 6.30
C VAL A 92 -4.59 6.10 4.95
N ARG A 93 -4.64 7.18 4.17
CA ARG A 93 -4.05 7.29 2.82
C ARG A 93 -4.42 6.13 1.88
N GLY A 94 -5.73 5.89 1.72
CA GLY A 94 -6.29 4.94 0.77
C GLY A 94 -5.98 5.21 -0.71
N ASP A 95 -5.28 6.31 -1.02
CA ASP A 95 -4.75 6.68 -2.33
C ASP A 95 -3.34 6.14 -2.60
N VAL A 96 -2.64 5.58 -1.61
CA VAL A 96 -1.29 5.02 -1.81
C VAL A 96 -1.39 3.58 -2.34
N ARG A 97 -0.66 3.26 -3.41
CA ARG A 97 -0.54 1.91 -3.98
C ARG A 97 0.91 1.54 -4.24
N LEU A 98 1.27 0.30 -3.93
CA LEU A 98 2.52 -0.31 -4.39
C LEU A 98 2.27 -1.09 -5.68
N ARG A 99 3.02 -0.77 -6.73
CA ARG A 99 2.99 -1.52 -7.99
C ARG A 99 4.34 -2.18 -8.21
N PRO A 100 4.41 -3.50 -8.49
CA PRO A 100 5.66 -4.15 -8.85
C PRO A 100 6.38 -3.37 -9.95
N LEU A 101 7.69 -3.17 -9.79
CA LEU A 101 8.47 -2.42 -10.76
C LEU A 101 8.49 -3.19 -12.09
N ASP A 102 8.22 -2.46 -13.18
CA ASP A 102 8.43 -2.90 -14.55
C ASP A 102 9.23 -1.81 -15.30
N GLU A 103 9.57 -2.05 -16.57
CA GLU A 103 10.34 -1.09 -17.36
C GLU A 103 9.61 0.25 -17.56
N ALA A 104 8.28 0.25 -17.62
CA ALA A 104 7.50 1.48 -17.78
C ALA A 104 7.49 2.30 -16.48
N LEU A 105 7.30 1.64 -15.34
CA LEU A 105 7.36 2.23 -14.01
C LEU A 105 8.78 2.67 -13.66
N LEU A 106 9.83 1.98 -14.11
CA LEU A 106 11.21 2.42 -13.92
C LEU A 106 11.49 3.75 -14.61
N ARG A 107 11.00 3.95 -15.85
CA ARG A 107 11.10 5.26 -16.53
C ARG A 107 10.37 6.36 -15.75
N ARG A 108 9.18 6.07 -15.23
CA ARG A 108 8.39 7.02 -14.42
C ARG A 108 9.04 7.31 -13.07
N LEU A 109 9.66 6.30 -12.47
CA LEU A 109 10.39 6.41 -11.21
C LEU A 109 11.62 7.31 -11.37
N LEU A 110 12.37 7.16 -12.47
CA LEU A 110 13.47 8.07 -12.81
C LEU A 110 12.97 9.52 -12.94
N ALA A 111 11.84 9.73 -13.63
CA ALA A 111 11.26 11.07 -13.78
C ALA A 111 10.89 11.68 -12.40
N ALA A 112 10.30 10.88 -11.50
CA ALA A 112 10.00 11.31 -10.14
C ALA A 112 11.27 11.65 -9.33
N ALA A 113 12.30 10.82 -9.42
CA ALA A 113 13.57 11.04 -8.73
C ALA A 113 14.28 12.30 -9.20
N VAL A 114 14.28 12.54 -10.52
CA VAL A 114 14.84 13.77 -11.12
C VAL A 114 14.10 15.02 -10.65
N ALA A 115 12.78 14.94 -10.51
CA ALA A 115 11.96 16.08 -10.14
C ALA A 115 12.06 16.42 -8.64
N ASP A 116 12.29 15.43 -7.77
CA ASP A 116 11.96 15.58 -6.35
C ASP A 116 12.96 14.91 -5.38
N ALA A 117 14.17 14.58 -5.86
CA ALA A 117 15.26 14.09 -5.01
C ALA A 117 16.64 14.54 -5.49
N ASP A 118 17.58 14.60 -4.55
CA ASP A 118 19.01 14.61 -4.89
C ASP A 118 19.43 13.18 -5.30
N PRO A 119 20.33 13.00 -6.29
CA PRO A 119 20.82 11.67 -6.65
C PRO A 119 21.33 10.86 -5.45
N LEU A 120 22.00 11.49 -4.49
CA LEU A 120 22.53 10.79 -3.31
C LEU A 120 21.44 10.28 -2.37
N ASP A 121 20.21 10.79 -2.48
CA ASP A 121 19.06 10.29 -1.72
C ASP A 121 18.56 8.93 -2.26
N VAL A 122 18.90 8.56 -3.50
CA VAL A 122 18.19 7.48 -4.24
C VAL A 122 19.07 6.50 -4.99
N MET A 123 20.37 6.76 -5.08
CA MET A 123 21.30 5.89 -5.78
C MET A 123 22.72 6.00 -5.23
N PRO A 124 23.56 4.98 -5.42
CA PRO A 124 24.98 5.07 -5.09
C PRO A 124 25.66 6.25 -5.78
N PRO A 125 26.70 6.85 -5.16
CA PRO A 125 27.43 7.96 -5.75
C PRO A 125 28.00 7.61 -7.13
N VAL A 126 27.84 8.52 -8.08
CA VAL A 126 28.48 8.47 -9.40
C VAL A 126 29.30 9.74 -9.57
N ALA A 127 30.58 9.58 -9.90
CA ALA A 127 31.51 10.69 -10.12
C ALA A 127 30.98 11.64 -11.20
N GLY A 128 31.19 12.93 -11.00
CA GLY A 128 30.71 13.98 -11.89
C GLY A 128 30.18 15.20 -11.14
N PRO A 129 29.74 16.23 -11.88
CA PRO A 129 29.22 17.47 -11.29
C PRO A 129 27.97 17.21 -10.43
N PRO A 130 27.57 18.11 -9.52
CA PRO A 130 26.38 17.95 -8.69
C PRO A 130 25.07 17.78 -9.49
N GLY A 131 24.05 17.16 -8.87
CA GLY A 131 22.71 17.01 -9.46
C GLY A 131 22.55 15.91 -10.52
N TRP A 132 21.43 15.92 -11.23
CA TRP A 132 21.03 14.85 -12.16
C TRP A 132 21.66 14.98 -13.56
N THR A 133 22.87 14.43 -13.72
CA THR A 133 23.53 14.27 -15.03
C THR A 133 22.94 13.11 -15.84
N ARG A 134 23.28 13.03 -17.13
CA ARG A 134 22.90 11.90 -17.98
C ARG A 134 23.45 10.59 -17.43
N GLU A 135 24.71 10.59 -16.98
CA GLU A 135 25.40 9.43 -16.43
C GLU A 135 24.73 8.93 -15.14
N ARG A 136 24.27 9.84 -14.27
CA ARG A 136 23.51 9.49 -13.07
C ARG A 136 22.13 8.93 -13.39
N ARG A 137 21.43 9.50 -14.38
CA ARG A 137 20.14 8.96 -14.85
C ARG A 137 20.29 7.55 -15.41
N GLU A 138 21.32 7.30 -16.20
CA GLU A 138 21.61 5.95 -16.72
C GLU A 138 22.01 4.98 -15.60
N ALA A 139 22.84 5.43 -14.65
CA ALA A 139 23.24 4.61 -13.51
C ALA A 139 22.05 4.27 -12.60
N PHE A 140 21.11 5.20 -12.38
CA PHE A 140 19.86 4.93 -11.66
C PHE A 140 19.05 3.81 -12.31
N VAL A 141 18.88 3.85 -13.63
CA VAL A 141 18.17 2.82 -14.40
C VAL A 141 18.90 1.49 -14.32
N ARG A 142 20.23 1.48 -14.53
CA ARG A 142 21.06 0.26 -14.43
C ARG A 142 20.96 -0.38 -13.05
N PHE A 143 21.01 0.43 -11.99
CA PHE A 143 20.93 -0.03 -10.61
C PHE A 143 19.60 -0.75 -10.32
N HIS A 144 18.46 -0.12 -10.63
CA HIS A 144 17.16 -0.74 -10.37
C HIS A 144 16.91 -1.96 -11.27
N ARG A 145 17.33 -1.90 -12.54
CA ARG A 145 17.18 -3.02 -13.47
C ARG A 145 17.97 -4.24 -13.01
N SER A 146 19.23 -4.08 -12.61
CA SER A 146 20.07 -5.22 -12.20
C SER A 146 19.54 -5.89 -10.94
N ARG A 147 18.95 -5.11 -10.01
CA ARG A 147 18.50 -5.62 -8.72
C ARG A 147 17.10 -6.22 -8.73
N SER A 148 16.18 -5.67 -9.52
CA SER A 148 14.76 -6.05 -9.47
C SER A 148 14.15 -6.55 -10.77
N LEU A 149 14.79 -6.30 -11.91
CA LEU A 149 14.27 -6.70 -13.24
C LEU A 149 15.18 -7.71 -13.95
N SER A 150 16.20 -8.22 -13.28
CA SER A 150 17.05 -9.29 -13.83
C SER A 150 16.34 -10.65 -13.77
N ALA A 151 16.88 -11.65 -14.47
CA ALA A 151 16.32 -13.01 -14.44
C ALA A 151 16.37 -13.66 -13.04
N ARG A 152 17.24 -13.15 -12.16
CA ARG A 152 17.36 -13.57 -10.75
C ARG A 152 17.48 -12.30 -9.90
N PRO A 153 16.35 -11.62 -9.63
CA PRO A 153 16.37 -10.38 -8.87
C PRO A 153 16.84 -10.66 -7.44
N VAL A 154 17.66 -9.76 -6.89
CA VAL A 154 18.14 -9.83 -5.51
C VAL A 154 17.18 -9.15 -4.53
N GLU A 155 16.22 -8.37 -5.04
CA GLU A 155 15.19 -7.71 -4.25
C GLU A 155 13.94 -7.44 -5.09
N SER A 156 12.79 -7.39 -4.43
CA SER A 156 11.53 -6.95 -5.04
C SER A 156 11.36 -5.45 -4.85
N THR A 157 11.29 -4.68 -5.93
CA THR A 157 11.04 -3.23 -5.90
C THR A 157 9.63 -2.92 -6.39
N TYR A 158 9.02 -1.92 -5.78
CA TYR A 158 7.70 -1.40 -6.07
C TYR A 158 7.77 0.10 -6.31
N ALA A 159 7.09 0.58 -7.35
CA ALA A 159 6.81 2.00 -7.50
C ALA A 159 5.68 2.40 -6.54
N ILE A 160 5.88 3.49 -5.80
CA ILE A 160 4.85 4.08 -4.92
C ILE A 160 4.02 5.02 -5.77
N VAL A 161 2.74 4.69 -5.96
CA VAL A 161 1.80 5.44 -6.78
C VAL A 161 0.75 6.08 -5.90
N LEU A 162 0.53 7.39 -6.05
CA LEU A 162 -0.65 8.05 -5.51
C LEU A 162 -1.75 8.00 -6.56
N THR A 163 -2.91 7.44 -6.23
CA THR A 163 -4.11 7.48 -7.07
C THR A 163 -4.91 8.74 -6.75
N GLY A 164 -5.42 9.44 -7.76
CA GLY A 164 -6.32 10.58 -7.52
C GLY A 164 -7.57 10.20 -6.69
N PRO A 165 -8.36 11.20 -6.23
CA PRO A 165 -9.56 11.00 -5.40
C PRO A 165 -10.56 9.99 -5.98
N ASP A 166 -10.56 9.85 -7.30
CA ASP A 166 -11.54 9.09 -8.08
C ASP A 166 -11.16 7.61 -8.19
N GLY A 167 -9.94 7.23 -7.79
CA GLY A 167 -9.41 5.87 -7.89
C GLY A 167 -9.21 5.35 -9.33
N ALA A 168 -9.69 6.09 -10.33
CA ALA A 168 -9.41 5.86 -11.74
C ALA A 168 -8.19 6.71 -12.14
N GLY A 169 -7.12 6.05 -12.59
CA GLY A 169 -5.97 6.71 -13.20
C GLY A 169 -6.31 7.26 -14.60
N GLY A 170 -7.36 8.07 -14.70
CA GLY A 170 -7.87 8.67 -15.93
C GLY A 170 -7.15 9.95 -16.31
N ALA A 171 -7.03 10.17 -17.62
CA ALA A 171 -6.35 11.28 -18.26
C ALA A 171 -6.94 12.64 -17.83
N GLY A 172 -6.39 13.24 -16.78
CA GLY A 172 -6.79 14.57 -16.31
C GLY A 172 -6.42 14.91 -14.87
N GLY A 173 -6.19 13.90 -14.01
CA GLY A 173 -5.73 14.07 -12.62
C GLY A 173 -4.62 13.09 -12.30
N ALA A 174 -3.36 13.53 -12.39
CA ALA A 174 -2.21 12.63 -12.49
C ALA A 174 -2.03 11.74 -11.26
N SER A 175 -2.37 10.45 -11.40
CA SER A 175 -1.83 9.41 -10.53
C SER A 175 -0.32 9.32 -10.77
N GLY A 176 0.49 9.74 -9.80
CA GLY A 176 1.92 9.93 -9.95
C GLY A 176 2.76 8.87 -9.25
N VAL A 177 3.88 8.48 -9.86
CA VAL A 177 4.94 7.77 -9.11
C VAL A 177 5.63 8.81 -8.24
N VAL A 178 5.70 8.57 -6.94
CA VAL A 178 6.23 9.53 -5.95
C VAL A 178 7.40 8.97 -5.14
N GLY A 179 7.81 7.74 -5.43
CA GLY A 179 8.83 7.06 -4.65
C GLY A 179 9.00 5.61 -5.06
N ALA A 180 9.91 4.92 -4.36
CA ALA A 180 10.12 3.49 -4.47
C ALA A 180 10.11 2.84 -3.08
N ALA A 181 9.66 1.60 -3.04
CA ALA A 181 9.70 0.73 -1.88
C ALA A 181 10.35 -0.60 -2.28
N ARG A 182 11.13 -1.23 -1.42
CA ARG A 182 11.74 -2.54 -1.70
C ARG A 182 11.62 -3.51 -0.53
N LEU A 183 11.67 -4.80 -0.86
CA LEU A 183 11.92 -5.90 0.07
C LEU A 183 13.14 -6.68 -0.43
N ALA A 184 14.18 -6.74 0.39
CA ALA A 184 15.38 -7.54 0.14
C ALA A 184 15.50 -8.66 1.19
N PRO A 185 15.80 -9.91 0.82
CA PRO A 185 16.09 -10.96 1.80
C PRO A 185 17.29 -10.58 2.69
N VAL A 186 17.20 -10.88 3.98
CA VAL A 186 18.33 -10.72 4.91
C VAL A 186 19.16 -12.00 4.88
N ALA A 187 20.42 -11.92 4.44
CA ALA A 187 21.25 -13.09 4.16
C ALA A 187 21.42 -14.03 5.37
N GLU A 188 21.66 -13.47 6.56
CA GLU A 188 21.95 -14.22 7.79
C GLU A 188 20.69 -14.54 8.61
N GLU A 189 19.50 -14.21 8.12
CA GLU A 189 18.25 -14.34 8.89
C GLU A 189 17.11 -14.89 8.03
N PRO A 190 17.03 -16.23 7.86
CA PRO A 190 16.00 -16.87 7.05
C PRO A 190 14.58 -16.44 7.45
N GLY A 191 13.73 -16.19 6.45
CA GLY A 191 12.37 -15.69 6.66
C GLY A 191 12.28 -14.21 7.03
N SER A 192 13.40 -13.49 7.05
CA SER A 192 13.42 -12.03 7.25
C SER A 192 13.68 -11.28 5.96
N VAL A 193 12.98 -10.15 5.80
CA VAL A 193 13.17 -9.21 4.70
C VAL A 193 13.42 -7.80 5.22
N GLU A 194 14.33 -7.09 4.58
CA GLU A 194 14.61 -5.69 4.83
C GLU A 194 13.77 -4.79 3.92
N ALA A 195 13.03 -3.87 4.52
CA ALA A 195 12.23 -2.85 3.86
C ALA A 195 13.05 -1.58 3.65
N GLY A 196 13.18 -1.16 2.39
CA GLY A 196 13.71 0.14 2.00
C GLY A 196 12.60 1.03 1.43
N VAL A 197 12.55 2.30 1.82
CA VAL A 197 11.56 3.26 1.28
C VAL A 197 12.25 4.57 0.94
N TRP A 198 12.03 5.04 -0.27
CA TRP A 198 12.34 6.41 -0.68
C TRP A 198 11.06 7.11 -1.15
N LEU A 199 10.91 8.36 -0.73
CA LEU A 199 9.84 9.27 -1.15
C LEU A 199 10.45 10.57 -1.64
N GLY A 200 9.89 11.09 -2.74
CA GLY A 200 10.14 12.46 -3.19
C GLY A 200 9.87 13.46 -2.06
N ARG A 201 10.65 14.54 -2.02
CA ARG A 201 10.60 15.54 -0.94
C ARG A 201 9.22 16.17 -0.79
N SER A 202 8.52 16.41 -1.90
CA SER A 202 7.19 17.04 -1.94
C SER A 202 6.08 16.25 -1.23
N VAL A 203 6.25 14.94 -1.05
CA VAL A 203 5.22 14.06 -0.43
C VAL A 203 5.60 13.59 0.98
N ARG A 204 6.73 14.05 1.52
CA ARG A 204 7.14 13.74 2.89
C ARG A 204 6.24 14.46 3.89
N GLY A 205 6.08 13.89 5.09
CA GLY A 205 5.20 14.45 6.13
C GLY A 205 3.70 14.23 5.89
N ALA A 206 3.28 13.81 4.69
CA ALA A 206 1.86 13.57 4.34
C ALA A 206 1.36 12.15 4.68
N GLY A 207 2.05 11.41 5.55
CA GLY A 207 1.67 10.05 5.96
C GLY A 207 1.86 8.95 4.91
N VAL A 208 2.45 9.24 3.74
CA VAL A 208 2.69 8.26 2.66
C VAL A 208 3.59 7.11 3.12
N GLY A 209 4.68 7.42 3.82
CA GLY A 209 5.65 6.40 4.28
C GLY A 209 5.02 5.35 5.21
N GLY A 210 4.13 5.78 6.12
CA GLY A 210 3.40 4.85 6.98
C GLY A 210 2.44 3.94 6.20
N ALA A 211 1.76 4.47 5.18
CA ALA A 211 0.91 3.66 4.31
C ALA A 211 1.72 2.64 3.48
N VAL A 212 2.89 3.04 2.99
CA VAL A 212 3.82 2.17 2.24
C VAL A 212 4.33 1.02 3.11
N LEU A 213 4.81 1.31 4.32
CA LEU A 213 5.37 0.27 5.20
C LEU A 213 4.32 -0.76 5.64
N ARG A 214 3.06 -0.35 5.84
CA ARG A 214 1.96 -1.29 6.09
C ARG A 214 1.71 -2.21 4.90
N GLN A 215 1.70 -1.68 3.67
CA GLN A 215 1.55 -2.48 2.47
C GLN A 215 2.74 -3.43 2.28
N LEU A 216 3.97 -2.98 2.52
CA LEU A 216 5.16 -3.84 2.50
C LEU A 216 5.06 -4.98 3.52
N ALA A 217 4.58 -4.73 4.74
CA ALA A 217 4.37 -5.77 5.74
C ALA A 217 3.36 -6.83 5.28
N GLY A 218 2.28 -6.40 4.63
CA GLY A 218 1.29 -7.31 4.02
C GLY A 218 1.90 -8.16 2.90
N ILE A 219 2.63 -7.54 1.98
CA ILE A 219 3.32 -8.22 0.88
C ILE A 219 4.36 -9.21 1.42
N ALA A 220 5.18 -8.80 2.39
CA ALA A 220 6.19 -9.65 3.00
C ALA A 220 5.57 -10.89 3.65
N ARG A 221 4.47 -10.71 4.40
CA ARG A 221 3.73 -11.81 5.03
C ARG A 221 3.17 -12.78 3.98
N ALA A 222 2.54 -12.27 2.92
CA ALA A 222 2.01 -13.09 1.84
C ALA A 222 3.11 -13.85 1.09
N GLY A 223 4.33 -13.28 1.04
CA GLY A 223 5.53 -13.95 0.53
C GLY A 223 6.19 -14.93 1.51
N GLY A 224 5.58 -15.20 2.67
CA GLY A 224 6.08 -16.15 3.67
C GLY A 224 7.14 -15.60 4.62
N ALA A 225 7.42 -14.29 4.59
CA ALA A 225 8.33 -13.69 5.56
C ALA A 225 7.69 -13.69 6.96
N VAL A 226 8.47 -14.10 7.96
CA VAL A 226 8.06 -14.10 9.38
C VAL A 226 8.43 -12.78 10.08
N ARG A 227 9.33 -12.01 9.46
CA ARG A 227 9.85 -10.75 10.01
C ARG A 227 10.17 -9.74 8.90
N MET A 228 9.85 -8.48 9.18
CA MET A 228 10.29 -7.35 8.38
C MET A 228 11.21 -6.47 9.23
N VAL A 229 12.36 -6.12 8.67
CA VAL A 229 13.36 -5.24 9.28
C VAL A 229 13.39 -3.94 8.49
N ALA A 230 13.59 -2.80 9.14
CA ALA A 230 13.89 -1.55 8.49
C ALA A 230 15.02 -0.85 9.24
N GLU A 231 15.96 -0.28 8.49
CA GLU A 231 17.08 0.48 9.03
C GLU A 231 16.97 1.94 8.62
N THR A 232 17.33 2.82 9.53
CA THR A 232 17.44 4.25 9.27
C THR A 232 18.55 4.84 10.12
N THR A 233 18.91 6.10 9.89
CA THR A 233 19.96 6.77 10.66
C THR A 233 19.39 7.48 11.90
N PRO A 234 20.20 7.74 12.95
CA PRO A 234 19.77 8.43 14.17
C PRO A 234 19.25 9.87 13.96
N ASP A 235 19.63 10.52 12.87
CA ASP A 235 19.16 11.86 12.47
C ASP A 235 17.86 11.83 11.65
N ASN A 236 17.45 10.66 11.13
CA ASN A 236 16.20 10.52 10.39
C ASN A 236 14.97 10.38 11.32
N ILE A 237 14.67 11.45 12.05
CA ILE A 237 13.59 11.52 13.05
C ILE A 237 12.22 11.16 12.45
N ALA A 238 11.97 11.53 11.18
CA ALA A 238 10.72 11.22 10.50
C ALA A 238 10.55 9.70 10.30
N SER A 239 11.58 9.02 9.78
CA SER A 239 11.57 7.56 9.64
C SER A 239 11.44 6.88 11.00
N GLN A 240 12.16 7.35 12.02
CA GLN A 240 12.08 6.77 13.37
C GLN A 240 10.67 6.86 13.95
N ARG A 241 9.96 7.98 13.81
CA ARG A 241 8.57 8.11 14.27
C ARG A 241 7.66 7.09 13.59
N ILE A 242 7.81 6.91 12.29
CA ILE A 242 7.02 5.94 11.53
C ILE A 242 7.35 4.51 11.98
N LEU A 243 8.64 4.19 12.13
CA LEU A 243 9.09 2.88 12.57
C LEU A 243 8.63 2.56 14.00
N SER A 244 8.76 3.50 14.94
CA SER A 244 8.23 3.33 16.30
C SER A 244 6.72 3.13 16.35
N ALA A 245 5.97 3.71 15.41
CA ALA A 245 4.52 3.53 15.34
C ALA A 245 4.10 2.19 14.71
N LEU A 246 4.96 1.57 13.89
CA LEU A 246 4.63 0.36 13.13
C LEU A 246 5.32 -0.91 13.67
N CYS A 247 6.45 -0.79 14.36
CA CYS A 247 7.30 -1.91 14.72
C CYS A 247 7.17 -2.28 16.20
N ALA A 248 7.41 -3.57 16.49
CA ALA A 248 7.34 -4.13 17.84
C ALA A 248 8.57 -3.81 18.68
N SER A 249 9.73 -3.63 18.05
CA SER A 249 10.97 -3.21 18.70
C SER A 249 11.81 -2.28 17.83
N VAL A 250 12.44 -1.30 18.46
CA VAL A 250 13.39 -0.36 17.83
C VAL A 250 14.67 -0.38 18.65
N THR A 251 15.77 -0.78 18.03
CA THR A 251 17.11 -0.80 18.62
C THR A 251 17.91 0.36 18.03
N ARG A 252 18.60 1.12 18.88
CA ARG A 252 19.50 2.19 18.47
C ARG A 252 20.95 1.74 18.65
N HIS A 253 21.74 1.96 17.62
CA HIS A 253 23.18 1.86 17.58
C HIS A 253 23.75 3.24 17.26
N ASP A 254 25.06 3.45 17.46
CA ASP A 254 25.67 4.77 17.32
C ASP A 254 25.48 5.41 15.94
N ASN A 255 25.36 4.59 14.89
CA ASN A 255 25.17 5.04 13.50
C ASN A 255 23.87 4.59 12.84
N ALA A 256 23.05 3.78 13.52
CA ALA A 256 21.87 3.15 12.92
C ALA A 256 20.72 2.98 13.91
N VAL A 257 19.51 3.01 13.41
CA VAL A 257 18.28 2.68 14.12
C VAL A 257 17.60 1.55 13.36
N THR A 258 17.54 0.38 13.98
CA THR A 258 16.95 -0.82 13.41
C THR A 258 15.60 -1.08 14.04
N ALA A 259 14.56 -1.15 13.23
CA ALA A 259 13.22 -1.49 13.66
C ALA A 259 12.82 -2.87 13.14
N ARG A 260 12.19 -3.68 14.00
CA ARG A 260 11.75 -5.03 13.67
C ARG A 260 10.25 -5.18 13.89
N LEU A 261 9.58 -5.71 12.87
CA LEU A 261 8.17 -6.09 12.92
C LEU A 261 8.06 -7.60 12.75
N GLY A 262 7.47 -8.27 13.75
CA GLY A 262 7.03 -9.65 13.60
C GLY A 262 5.78 -9.70 12.71
N LEU A 263 5.81 -10.52 11.66
CA LEU A 263 4.70 -10.63 10.71
C LEU A 263 3.72 -11.76 11.09
N GLY A 264 4.11 -12.64 12.03
CA GLY A 264 3.41 -13.90 12.30
C GLY A 264 3.74 -14.96 11.26
N HIS A 265 3.29 -16.20 11.47
CA HIS A 265 3.30 -17.21 10.41
C HIS A 265 2.07 -17.01 9.51
N ALA A 266 2.20 -17.28 8.21
CA ALA A 266 1.04 -17.49 7.37
C ALA A 266 0.23 -18.68 7.94
N PRO A 267 -1.10 -18.60 8.05
CA PRO A 267 -1.88 -19.76 8.45
C PRO A 267 -1.60 -20.91 7.47
N SER A 268 -1.34 -22.09 8.03
CA SER A 268 -1.07 -23.34 7.31
C SER A 268 -2.31 -23.84 6.57
#